data_AF-A0A2E9A1M1-F1
#
_entry.id   AF-A0A2E9A1M1-F1
#
_cell.length_a   1.000
_cell.length_b   1.000
_cell.length_c   1.000
_cell.angle_alpha   90.00
_cell.angle_beta   90.00
_cell.angle_gamma   90.00
#
_symmetry.space_group_name_H-M   'P 1'
#
loop_
_entity.id
_entity.type
_entity.pdbx_description
1 polymer ?
#
loop_
_entity_poly.entity_id
_entity_poly.type
_entity_poly.pdbx_seq_one_letter_code
_entity_poly.pdbx_strand_id
1 'polypeptide(L)'
;MLTKKQKELFDYLSDYIGKNNISPSFEEMKSAVNLKSKSGIHRLITSLEQRGFIKRLKHRARAMEIIKSFNKLSGSIVKNQSEDTISIPLIGSIAAGNAIEAIENSDEFISVPNTIVSPNFKYFGLKVKGLSMIEKGIFDGDIAVIKKTNNIENGKIAAVLTSDNEVTLKTVKIERNKIILIPANKSFEIKEYKLGEIQVQGTLSGIIRKYN
;
A
#
# COMPACT_ATOMS: atom_id res chain seq x y z
N MET A 1 10.30 17.85 -17.34
CA MET A 1 11.58 17.11 -17.38
C MET A 1 12.60 17.75 -16.44
N LEU A 2 13.37 16.94 -15.71
CA LEU A 2 14.54 17.38 -14.94
C LEU A 2 15.78 17.38 -15.83
N THR A 3 16.71 18.31 -15.59
CA THR A 3 18.06 18.21 -16.17
C THR A 3 18.86 17.11 -15.48
N LYS A 4 19.92 16.60 -16.12
CA LYS A 4 20.77 15.52 -15.57
C LYS A 4 21.23 15.80 -14.13
N LYS A 5 21.70 17.01 -13.86
CA LYS A 5 22.14 17.45 -12.52
C LYS A 5 20.99 17.61 -11.52
N GLN A 6 19.80 18.01 -11.97
CA GLN A 6 18.62 18.05 -11.11
C GLN A 6 18.15 16.65 -10.71
N LYS A 7 18.21 15.69 -11.64
CA LYS A 7 17.90 14.29 -11.37
C LYS A 7 18.91 13.67 -10.41
N GLU A 8 20.22 13.86 -10.64
CA GLU A 8 21.26 13.39 -9.71
C GLU A 8 21.05 13.93 -8.28
N LEU A 9 20.71 15.21 -8.13
CA LEU A 9 20.42 15.79 -6.82
C LEU A 9 19.14 15.21 -6.19
N PHE A 10 18.11 15.03 -7.00
CA PHE A 10 16.82 14.50 -6.56
C PHE A 10 16.94 13.03 -6.10
N ASP A 11 17.67 12.20 -6.83
CA ASP A 11 17.91 10.79 -6.51
C ASP A 11 18.69 10.69 -5.18
N TYR A 12 19.76 11.50 -5.02
CA TYR A 12 20.52 11.57 -3.76
C TYR A 12 19.66 12.02 -2.57
N LEU A 13 18.84 13.06 -2.75
CA LEU A 13 17.94 13.53 -1.68
C LEU A 13 16.93 12.46 -1.28
N SER A 14 16.36 11.74 -2.26
CA SER A 14 15.39 10.68 -2.02
C SER A 14 16.00 9.53 -1.21
N ASP A 15 17.21 9.10 -1.58
CA ASP A 15 17.93 8.03 -0.87
C ASP A 15 18.37 8.44 0.54
N TYR A 16 18.87 9.67 0.70
CA TYR A 16 19.37 10.14 1.99
C TYR A 16 18.24 10.36 2.99
N ILE A 17 17.14 11.00 2.56
CA ILE A 17 15.98 11.24 3.42
C ILE A 17 15.32 9.89 3.79
N GLY A 18 15.25 8.94 2.85
CA GLY A 18 14.73 7.60 3.11
C GLY A 18 15.52 6.80 4.15
N LYS A 19 16.84 7.03 4.27
CA LYS A 19 17.70 6.34 5.24
C LYS A 19 17.78 7.05 6.59
N ASN A 20 17.86 8.38 6.60
CA ASN A 20 18.20 9.15 7.80
C ASN A 20 17.01 9.90 8.40
N ASN A 21 15.84 9.92 7.75
CA ASN A 21 14.67 10.71 8.16
C ASN A 21 14.93 12.23 8.33
N ILE A 22 16.05 12.72 7.80
CA ILE A 22 16.46 14.13 7.81
C ILE A 22 17.02 14.53 6.45
N SER A 23 16.86 15.81 6.08
CA SER A 23 17.50 16.35 4.87
C SER A 23 19.01 16.44 5.08
N PRO A 24 19.83 16.09 4.06
CA PRO A 24 21.25 16.37 4.08
C PRO A 24 21.48 17.89 4.12
N SER A 25 22.66 18.31 4.53
CA SER A 25 23.12 19.69 4.50
C SER A 25 23.49 20.14 3.07
N PHE A 26 23.56 21.44 2.86
CA PHE A 26 24.01 22.00 1.57
C PHE A 26 25.44 21.60 1.22
N GLU A 27 26.30 21.32 2.20
CA GLU A 27 27.65 20.79 1.95
C GLU A 27 27.62 19.33 1.50
N GLU A 28 26.84 18.48 2.16
CA GLU A 28 26.67 17.07 1.77
C GLU A 28 26.07 16.96 0.36
N MET A 29 25.06 17.76 0.04
CA MET A 29 24.49 17.82 -1.31
C MET A 29 25.53 18.26 -2.35
N LYS A 30 26.35 19.27 -2.04
CA LYS A 30 27.40 19.77 -2.93
C LYS A 30 28.41 18.67 -3.27
N SER A 31 28.87 17.95 -2.25
CA SER A 31 29.79 16.83 -2.39
C SER A 31 29.16 15.67 -3.18
N ALA A 32 27.88 15.37 -2.93
CA ALA A 32 27.18 14.26 -3.58
C ALA A 32 26.97 14.45 -5.09
N VAL A 33 26.64 15.67 -5.55
CA VAL A 33 26.43 15.94 -6.98
C VAL A 33 27.66 16.54 -7.70
N ASN A 34 28.80 16.56 -7.01
CA ASN A 34 30.09 17.06 -7.49
C ASN A 34 29.99 18.50 -8.08
N LEU A 35 29.46 19.44 -7.28
CA LEU A 35 29.40 20.85 -7.67
C LEU A 35 30.49 21.68 -7.00
N LYS A 36 31.00 22.69 -7.71
CA LYS A 36 32.07 23.55 -7.23
C LYS A 36 31.65 24.55 -6.15
N SER A 37 30.35 24.86 -6.01
CA SER A 37 29.87 25.90 -5.10
C SER A 37 28.49 25.62 -4.48
N LYS A 38 28.27 26.13 -3.27
CA LYS A 38 26.97 26.08 -2.57
C LYS A 38 25.85 26.79 -3.35
N SER A 39 26.19 27.87 -4.05
CA SER A 39 25.24 28.62 -4.89
C SER A 39 24.61 27.74 -5.98
N GLY A 40 25.39 26.80 -6.55
CA GLY A 40 24.86 25.82 -7.50
C GLY A 40 23.77 24.92 -6.91
N ILE A 41 23.93 24.48 -5.66
CA ILE A 41 22.91 23.70 -4.95
C ILE A 41 21.67 24.54 -4.66
N HIS A 42 21.83 25.78 -4.19
CA HIS A 42 20.69 26.68 -4.01
C HIS A 42 19.87 26.83 -5.29
N ARG A 43 20.51 26.99 -6.44
CA ARG A 43 19.81 27.10 -7.73
C ARG A 43 19.06 25.81 -8.09
N LEU A 44 19.66 24.64 -7.86
CA LEU A 44 19.03 23.35 -8.15
C LEU A 44 17.84 23.08 -7.21
N ILE A 45 18.00 23.33 -5.91
CA ILE A 45 16.93 23.18 -4.91
C ILE A 45 15.76 24.10 -5.22
N THR A 46 16.00 25.39 -5.48
CA THR A 46 14.94 26.33 -5.87
C THR A 46 14.23 25.86 -7.13
N SER A 47 14.97 25.36 -8.13
CA SER A 47 14.35 24.85 -9.35
C SER A 47 13.57 23.54 -9.13
N LEU A 48 14.01 22.66 -8.23
CA LEU A 48 13.28 21.44 -7.88
C LEU A 48 12.00 21.78 -7.10
N GLU A 49 12.06 22.77 -6.21
CA GLU A 49 10.92 23.25 -5.44
C GLU A 49 9.88 23.94 -6.32
N GLN A 50 10.29 24.87 -7.19
CA GLN A 50 9.40 25.55 -8.15
C GLN A 50 8.71 24.57 -9.10
N ARG A 51 9.36 23.45 -9.41
CA ARG A 51 8.79 22.40 -10.28
C ARG A 51 7.95 21.37 -9.51
N GLY A 52 7.84 21.54 -8.19
CA GLY A 52 7.05 20.69 -7.29
C GLY A 52 7.63 19.31 -7.09
N PHE A 53 8.96 19.14 -7.13
CA PHE A 53 9.62 17.88 -6.82
C PHE A 53 9.96 17.75 -5.34
N ILE A 54 10.23 18.87 -4.70
CA ILE A 54 10.57 18.95 -3.28
C ILE A 54 9.84 20.11 -2.62
N LYS A 55 9.63 20.04 -1.31
CA LYS A 55 9.07 21.12 -0.49
C LYS A 55 10.01 21.41 0.67
N ARG A 56 10.32 22.69 0.92
CA ARG A 56 10.98 23.09 2.16
C ARG A 56 9.94 23.49 3.20
N LEU A 57 10.07 22.96 4.42
CA LEU A 57 9.23 23.37 5.53
C LEU A 57 9.82 24.64 6.14
N LYS A 58 9.07 25.75 6.07
CA LYS A 58 9.46 27.03 6.67
C LYS A 58 9.60 26.84 8.20
N HIS A 59 10.57 27.52 8.80
CA HIS A 59 10.86 27.52 10.25
C HIS A 59 11.45 26.23 10.85
N ARG A 60 11.90 25.27 10.05
CA ARG A 60 12.74 24.15 10.53
C ARG A 60 14.00 23.99 9.68
N ALA A 61 15.17 24.07 10.31
CA ALA A 61 16.42 23.70 9.66
C ALA A 61 16.39 22.21 9.30
N ARG A 62 16.81 21.85 8.08
CA ARG A 62 16.88 20.46 7.57
C ARG A 62 15.55 19.73 7.40
N ALA A 63 14.45 20.47 7.26
CA ALA A 63 13.13 19.91 6.98
C ALA A 63 12.78 20.07 5.49
N MET A 64 13.02 19.02 4.71
CA MET A 64 12.75 18.95 3.26
C MET A 64 11.99 17.67 2.94
N GLU A 65 10.97 17.77 2.10
CA GLU A 65 10.12 16.64 1.70
C GLU A 65 10.19 16.44 0.19
N ILE A 66 10.16 15.18 -0.25
CA ILE A 66 10.06 14.80 -1.66
C ILE A 66 8.58 14.71 -2.06
N ILE A 67 8.14 15.54 -3.02
CA ILE A 67 6.72 15.63 -3.45
C ILE A 67 6.44 14.73 -4.67
N LYS A 68 7.30 14.74 -5.69
CA LYS A 68 7.09 13.98 -6.93
C LYS A 68 8.14 12.89 -7.08
N SER A 69 7.77 11.65 -6.82
CA SER A 69 8.58 10.50 -7.26
C SER A 69 8.52 10.38 -8.78
N PHE A 70 9.61 10.77 -9.46
CA PHE A 70 9.75 10.51 -10.89
C PHE A 70 10.00 9.01 -11.11
N ASN A 71 8.97 8.31 -11.58
CA ASN A 71 9.01 6.95 -12.10
C ASN A 71 9.53 5.86 -11.13
N LYS A 72 8.58 5.24 -10.41
CA LYS A 72 8.41 3.79 -10.56
C LYS A 72 7.12 3.55 -11.34
N LEU A 73 7.27 3.39 -12.65
CA LEU A 73 6.27 2.87 -13.59
C LEU A 73 6.03 1.36 -13.35
N SER A 74 5.71 1.01 -12.10
CA SER A 74 5.44 -0.35 -11.66
C SER A 74 4.59 -0.28 -10.39
N GLY A 75 3.28 -0.23 -10.59
CA GLY A 75 2.25 -0.57 -9.59
C GLY A 75 2.45 -0.07 -8.16
N SER A 76 2.73 1.22 -7.94
CA SER A 76 2.79 1.78 -6.58
C SER A 76 2.49 3.29 -6.50
N ILE A 77 1.38 3.60 -5.82
CA ILE A 77 1.24 4.59 -4.74
C ILE A 77 1.69 6.03 -5.07
N VAL A 78 0.69 6.87 -5.38
CA VAL A 78 0.82 8.34 -5.38
C VAL A 78 0.50 8.85 -3.98
N LYS A 79 1.47 9.48 -3.30
CA LYS A 79 1.27 10.22 -2.04
C LYS A 79 0.81 11.64 -2.36
N ASN A 80 -0.42 12.03 -1.98
CA ASN A 80 -0.90 13.41 -2.05
C ASN A 80 -0.71 14.08 -0.67
N GLN A 81 0.08 15.16 -0.59
CA GLN A 81 0.41 15.87 0.66
C GLN A 81 -0.71 16.74 1.28
N SER A 82 -1.98 16.43 1.02
CA SER A 82 -3.12 17.05 1.72
C SER A 82 -4.06 16.02 2.36
N GLU A 83 -3.83 14.74 2.10
CA GLU A 83 -4.55 13.64 2.71
C GLU A 83 -3.52 12.54 2.93
N ASP A 84 -3.32 12.14 4.18
CA ASP A 84 -2.48 11.00 4.54
C ASP A 84 -3.12 9.69 4.05
N THR A 85 -3.43 9.59 2.76
CA THR A 85 -4.19 8.52 2.15
C THR A 85 -3.40 7.92 0.99
N ILE A 86 -3.59 6.61 0.81
CA ILE A 86 -3.02 5.80 -0.25
C ILE A 86 -4.19 5.27 -1.06
N SER A 87 -4.15 5.52 -2.36
CA SER A 87 -5.12 4.94 -3.29
C SER A 87 -4.82 3.45 -3.51
N ILE A 88 -5.80 2.59 -3.26
CA ILE A 88 -5.73 1.15 -3.46
C ILE A 88 -6.85 0.71 -4.41
N PRO A 89 -6.61 -0.30 -5.27
CA PRO A 89 -7.61 -0.80 -6.19
C PRO A 89 -8.74 -1.50 -5.44
N LEU A 90 -9.99 -1.24 -5.81
CA LEU A 90 -11.17 -1.90 -5.28
C LEU A 90 -11.58 -3.04 -6.21
N ILE A 91 -11.53 -4.25 -5.67
CA ILE A 91 -11.89 -5.47 -6.38
C ILE A 91 -13.29 -5.86 -5.91
N GLY A 92 -14.28 -5.68 -6.78
CA GLY A 92 -15.69 -5.91 -6.44
C GLY A 92 -16.03 -7.39 -6.24
N SER A 93 -15.74 -8.21 -7.24
CA SER A 93 -15.78 -9.67 -7.15
C SER A 93 -14.69 -10.21 -8.04
N ILE A 94 -13.83 -11.06 -7.48
CA ILE A 94 -12.83 -11.78 -8.26
C ILE A 94 -13.61 -12.84 -9.04
N ALA A 95 -14.15 -12.44 -10.19
CA ALA A 95 -14.73 -13.33 -11.16
C ALA A 95 -13.57 -14.00 -11.87
N ALA A 96 -13.19 -15.16 -11.34
CA ALA A 96 -12.19 -16.07 -11.87
C ALA A 96 -10.72 -15.59 -11.83
N GLY A 97 -9.94 -16.16 -10.92
CA GLY A 97 -8.48 -16.21 -11.03
C GLY A 97 -7.67 -15.51 -9.93
N ASN A 98 -6.45 -15.11 -10.30
CA ASN A 98 -5.44 -14.57 -9.37
C ASN A 98 -5.80 -13.15 -8.92
N ALA A 99 -5.65 -12.84 -7.63
CA ALA A 99 -5.78 -11.47 -7.13
C ALA A 99 -4.70 -10.50 -7.67
N ILE A 100 -3.78 -10.94 -8.52
CA ILE A 100 -2.82 -10.07 -9.23
C ILE A 100 -3.49 -9.46 -10.46
N GLU A 101 -4.14 -10.30 -11.29
CA GLU A 101 -4.81 -9.86 -12.51
C GLU A 101 -5.99 -8.94 -12.21
N ALA A 102 -6.72 -9.21 -11.11
CA ALA A 102 -7.81 -8.36 -10.65
C ALA A 102 -7.34 -6.99 -10.12
N ILE A 103 -6.09 -6.89 -9.64
CA ILE A 103 -5.47 -5.62 -9.20
C ILE A 103 -5.03 -4.79 -10.42
N GLU A 104 -4.57 -5.43 -11.48
CA GLU A 104 -4.04 -4.76 -12.67
C GLU A 104 -5.15 -4.24 -13.59
N ASN A 105 -6.31 -4.89 -13.60
CA ASN A 105 -7.47 -4.53 -14.43
C ASN A 105 -8.58 -3.75 -13.68
N SER A 106 -8.33 -3.27 -12.46
CA SER A 106 -9.35 -2.57 -11.70
C SER A 106 -9.52 -1.12 -12.18
N ASP A 107 -10.73 -0.75 -12.60
CA ASP A 107 -11.08 0.63 -12.94
C ASP A 107 -11.48 1.47 -11.71
N GLU A 108 -11.70 0.82 -10.57
CA GLU A 108 -12.22 1.45 -9.35
C GLU A 108 -11.16 1.48 -8.25
N PHE A 109 -10.98 2.63 -7.60
CA PHE A 109 -9.98 2.86 -6.56
C PHE A 109 -10.59 3.54 -5.34
N ILE A 110 -10.03 3.26 -4.16
CA ILE A 110 -10.41 3.91 -2.91
C ILE A 110 -9.19 4.51 -2.22
N SER A 111 -9.37 5.68 -1.62
CA SER A 111 -8.35 6.33 -0.80
C SER A 111 -8.43 5.83 0.64
N VAL A 112 -7.35 5.23 1.14
CA VAL A 112 -7.28 4.66 2.50
C VAL A 112 -6.19 5.35 3.31
N PRO A 113 -6.45 5.79 4.55
CA PRO A 113 -5.45 6.44 5.39
C PRO A 113 -4.19 5.59 5.63
N ASN A 114 -3.04 6.26 5.72
CA ASN A 114 -1.72 5.66 5.98
C ASN A 114 -1.60 5.02 7.37
N THR A 115 -2.55 5.30 8.26
CA THR A 115 -2.71 4.67 9.57
C THR A 115 -3.20 3.22 9.45
N ILE A 116 -3.90 2.90 8.36
CA ILE A 116 -4.42 1.56 8.05
C ILE A 116 -3.50 0.84 7.06
N VAL A 117 -2.94 1.58 6.09
CA VAL A 117 -2.11 1.02 5.01
C VAL A 117 -0.72 1.64 4.97
N SER A 118 0.30 0.81 4.82
CA SER A 118 1.69 1.28 4.70
C SER A 118 2.14 1.35 3.24
N PRO A 119 2.85 2.40 2.81
CA PRO A 119 3.31 2.51 1.43
C PRO A 119 4.33 1.42 1.02
N ASN A 120 4.86 0.67 1.98
CA ASN A 120 5.86 -0.38 1.73
C ASN A 120 5.24 -1.71 1.32
N PHE A 121 3.91 -1.86 1.40
CA PHE A 121 3.21 -3.08 1.04
C PHE A 121 2.13 -2.80 -0.01
N LYS A 122 1.76 -3.85 -0.76
CA LYS A 122 0.64 -3.78 -1.71
C LYS A 122 -0.66 -4.09 -0.98
N TYR A 123 -1.71 -3.33 -1.28
CA TYR A 123 -3.04 -3.52 -0.74
C TYR A 123 -4.09 -3.51 -1.86
N PHE A 124 -5.24 -4.09 -1.56
CA PHE A 124 -6.44 -4.00 -2.39
C PHE A 124 -7.68 -4.00 -1.50
N GLY A 125 -8.74 -3.33 -1.96
CA GLY A 125 -10.06 -3.41 -1.36
C GLY A 125 -10.80 -4.63 -1.90
N LEU A 126 -11.54 -5.32 -1.05
CA LEU A 126 -12.47 -6.37 -1.43
C LEU A 126 -13.86 -6.00 -0.92
N LYS A 127 -14.86 -5.97 -1.81
CA LYS A 127 -16.24 -5.78 -1.39
C LYS A 127 -16.75 -7.05 -0.74
N VAL A 128 -17.15 -6.95 0.53
CA VAL A 128 -17.68 -8.07 1.30
C VAL A 128 -19.07 -8.41 0.81
N LYS A 129 -19.29 -9.69 0.53
CA LYS A 129 -20.60 -10.26 0.21
C LYS A 129 -20.97 -11.31 1.26
N GLY A 130 -22.17 -11.19 1.81
CA GLY A 130 -22.74 -12.12 2.79
C GLY A 130 -22.35 -11.83 4.25
N LEU A 131 -22.82 -12.70 5.15
CA LEU A 131 -22.81 -12.47 6.60
C LEU A 131 -21.87 -13.41 7.37
N SER A 132 -20.97 -14.10 6.67
CA SER A 132 -20.15 -15.17 7.26
C SER A 132 -19.17 -14.71 8.35
N MET A 133 -18.91 -13.40 8.44
CA MET A 133 -17.97 -12.80 9.41
C MET A 133 -18.65 -11.77 10.33
N ILE A 134 -19.98 -11.82 10.46
CA ILE A 134 -20.78 -10.81 11.17
C ILE A 134 -20.41 -10.69 12.65
N GLU A 135 -20.06 -11.78 13.34
CA GLU A 135 -19.67 -11.76 14.75
C GLU A 135 -18.30 -11.10 14.96
N LYS A 136 -17.52 -10.88 13.89
CA LYS A 136 -16.29 -10.07 13.90
C LYS A 136 -16.54 -8.63 13.46
N GLY A 137 -17.80 -8.22 13.32
CA GLY A 137 -18.17 -6.87 12.92
C GLY A 137 -17.96 -6.58 11.43
N ILE A 138 -17.81 -7.62 10.60
CA ILE A 138 -17.68 -7.52 9.14
C ILE A 138 -19.04 -7.87 8.52
N PHE A 139 -19.66 -6.89 7.88
CA PHE A 139 -21.03 -6.97 7.37
C PHE A 139 -21.05 -6.97 5.85
N ASP A 140 -22.18 -7.40 5.28
CA ASP A 140 -22.42 -7.33 3.85
C ASP A 140 -22.30 -5.88 3.35
N GLY A 141 -21.62 -5.68 2.22
CA GLY A 141 -21.39 -4.36 1.63
C GLY A 141 -20.17 -3.61 2.17
N ASP A 142 -19.52 -4.10 3.22
CA ASP A 142 -18.25 -3.55 3.70
C ASP A 142 -17.17 -3.59 2.63
N ILE A 143 -16.19 -2.71 2.76
CA ILE A 143 -14.94 -2.79 2.00
C ILE A 143 -13.84 -3.26 2.94
N ALA A 144 -13.36 -4.48 2.70
CA ALA A 144 -12.23 -5.04 3.40
C ALA A 144 -10.92 -4.60 2.76
N VAL A 145 -10.06 -3.95 3.53
CA VAL A 145 -8.72 -3.55 3.09
C VAL A 145 -7.76 -4.70 3.35
N ILE A 146 -7.24 -5.31 2.29
CA ILE A 146 -6.41 -6.51 2.34
C ILE A 146 -4.97 -6.17 2.00
N LYS A 147 -4.05 -6.52 2.90
CA LYS A 147 -2.60 -6.51 2.63
C LYS A 147 -2.25 -7.75 1.84
N LYS A 148 -1.72 -7.57 0.62
CA LYS A 148 -1.31 -8.68 -0.25
C LYS A 148 -0.16 -9.45 0.39
N THR A 149 -0.39 -10.74 0.64
CA THR A 149 0.62 -11.66 1.16
C THR A 149 0.17 -13.09 0.87
N ASN A 150 1.12 -13.96 0.56
CA ASN A 150 0.86 -15.39 0.37
C ASN A 150 1.07 -16.17 1.68
N ASN A 151 1.70 -15.54 2.68
CA ASN A 151 1.92 -16.12 4.00
C ASN A 151 0.94 -15.49 5.00
N ILE A 152 0.40 -16.31 5.89
CA ILE A 152 -0.54 -15.88 6.92
C ILE A 152 -0.21 -16.49 8.28
N GLU A 153 -0.35 -15.66 9.30
CA GLU A 153 -0.27 -16.09 10.68
C GLU A 153 -1.56 -16.80 11.11
N ASN A 154 -1.40 -17.85 11.90
CA ASN A 154 -2.51 -18.65 12.42
C ASN A 154 -3.51 -17.77 13.21
N GLY A 155 -4.80 -17.90 12.90
CA GLY A 155 -5.88 -17.17 13.58
C GLY A 155 -6.16 -15.76 13.05
N LYS A 156 -5.51 -15.32 11.97
CA LYS A 156 -5.81 -14.04 11.32
C LYS A 156 -6.96 -14.17 10.32
N ILE A 157 -7.65 -13.06 10.08
CA ILE A 157 -8.67 -12.97 9.01
C ILE A 157 -7.95 -12.72 7.69
N ALA A 158 -8.33 -13.48 6.67
CA ALA A 158 -7.70 -13.46 5.35
C ALA A 158 -8.71 -13.48 4.23
N ALA A 159 -8.30 -12.91 3.09
CA ALA A 159 -8.91 -13.19 1.81
C ALA A 159 -8.31 -14.48 1.24
N VAL A 160 -9.16 -15.47 1.00
CA VAL A 160 -8.79 -16.79 0.52
C VAL A 160 -9.56 -17.08 -0.76
N LEU A 161 -8.83 -17.51 -1.79
CA LEU A 161 -9.40 -18.05 -3.02
C LEU A 161 -9.65 -19.55 -2.83
N THR A 162 -10.91 -19.96 -2.95
CA THR A 162 -11.32 -21.37 -2.88
C THR A 162 -11.22 -22.05 -4.25
N SER A 163 -11.33 -23.37 -4.28
CA SER A 163 -11.31 -24.16 -5.53
C SER A 163 -12.47 -23.82 -6.48
N ASP A 164 -13.57 -23.28 -5.94
CA ASP A 164 -14.71 -22.76 -6.70
C ASP A 164 -14.43 -21.41 -7.38
N ASN A 165 -13.18 -20.95 -7.30
CA ASN A 165 -12.70 -19.69 -7.86
C ASN A 165 -13.39 -18.45 -7.25
N GLU A 166 -13.86 -18.59 -6.01
CA GLU A 166 -14.48 -17.53 -5.23
C GLU A 166 -13.52 -17.02 -4.15
N VAL A 167 -13.50 -15.70 -3.93
CA VAL A 167 -12.73 -15.11 -2.83
C VAL A 167 -13.64 -14.83 -1.64
N THR A 168 -13.30 -15.45 -0.51
CA THR A 168 -14.01 -15.31 0.76
C THR A 168 -13.10 -14.71 1.83
N LEU A 169 -13.71 -14.00 2.78
CA LEU A 169 -13.08 -13.64 4.05
C LEU A 169 -13.41 -14.67 5.12
N LYS A 170 -12.39 -15.24 5.76
CA LYS A 170 -12.51 -16.20 6.86
C LYS A 170 -11.35 -16.04 7.83
N THR A 171 -11.54 -16.49 9.07
CA THR A 171 -10.41 -16.69 9.99
C THR A 171 -9.67 -17.94 9.54
N VAL A 172 -8.39 -17.80 9.21
CA VAL A 172 -7.57 -18.91 8.73
C VAL A 172 -6.85 -19.55 9.91
N LYS A 173 -7.07 -20.84 10.12
CA LYS A 173 -6.31 -21.64 11.08
C LYS A 173 -5.46 -22.69 10.35
N ILE A 174 -4.18 -22.75 10.65
CA ILE A 174 -3.25 -23.72 10.05
C ILE A 174 -2.96 -24.78 11.12
N GLU A 175 -3.32 -26.03 10.82
CA GLU A 175 -3.06 -27.17 11.71
C GLU A 175 -2.39 -28.31 10.95
N ARG A 176 -1.15 -28.63 11.33
CA ARG A 176 -0.31 -29.68 10.73
C ARG A 176 -0.21 -29.54 9.20
N ASN A 177 -1.12 -30.17 8.48
CA ASN A 177 -1.13 -30.26 7.01
C ASN A 177 -2.49 -29.85 6.41
N LYS A 178 -3.29 -29.12 7.17
CA LYS A 178 -4.62 -28.63 6.79
C LYS A 178 -4.75 -27.14 7.04
N ILE A 179 -5.57 -26.50 6.21
CA ILE A 179 -6.02 -25.14 6.39
C ILE A 179 -7.51 -25.18 6.71
N ILE A 180 -7.88 -24.59 7.84
CA ILE A 180 -9.24 -24.56 8.34
C ILE A 180 -9.74 -23.13 8.20
N LEU A 181 -10.83 -22.95 7.46
CA LEU A 181 -11.51 -21.67 7.30
C LEU A 181 -12.68 -21.59 8.27
N ILE A 182 -12.54 -20.71 9.26
CA ILE A 182 -13.51 -20.56 10.34
C ILE A 182 -14.35 -19.30 10.07
N PRO A 183 -15.65 -19.42 9.80
CA PRO A 183 -16.55 -18.27 9.77
C PRO A 183 -16.73 -17.69 11.18
N ALA A 184 -17.04 -16.41 11.26
CA ALA A 184 -17.49 -15.78 12.49
C ALA A 184 -19.01 -15.54 12.41
N ASN A 185 -19.74 -16.64 12.24
CA ASN A 185 -21.19 -16.69 12.22
C ASN A 185 -21.62 -18.15 12.47
N LYS A 186 -22.38 -18.40 13.54
CA LYS A 186 -22.86 -19.75 13.91
C LYS A 186 -23.69 -20.47 12.84
N SER A 187 -24.32 -19.74 11.93
CA SER A 187 -25.10 -20.33 10.83
C SER A 187 -24.24 -20.83 9.67
N PHE A 188 -22.92 -20.65 9.73
CA PHE A 188 -21.99 -21.07 8.69
C PHE A 188 -21.06 -22.16 9.24
N GLU A 189 -20.81 -23.18 8.42
CA GLU A 189 -19.95 -24.30 8.79
C GLU A 189 -18.47 -23.97 8.61
N ILE A 190 -17.64 -24.59 9.45
CA ILE A 190 -16.19 -24.58 9.31
C ILE A 190 -15.83 -25.47 8.12
N LYS A 191 -14.97 -24.97 7.23
CA LYS A 191 -14.48 -25.75 6.08
C LYS A 191 -13.01 -26.10 6.27
N GLU A 192 -12.67 -27.36 6.05
CA GLU A 192 -11.29 -27.85 6.08
C GLU A 192 -10.79 -28.12 4.66
N TYR A 193 -9.56 -27.70 4.39
CA TYR A 193 -8.89 -27.89 3.12
C TYR A 193 -7.50 -28.48 3.32
N LYS A 194 -7.01 -29.25 2.35
CA LYS A 194 -5.61 -29.66 2.29
C LYS A 194 -4.75 -28.48 1.85
N LEU A 195 -3.45 -28.55 2.14
CA LEU A 195 -2.49 -27.60 1.58
C LEU A 195 -2.56 -27.62 0.05
N GLY A 196 -2.72 -26.45 -0.56
CA GLY A 196 -2.79 -26.27 -2.02
C GLY A 196 -4.20 -26.26 -2.62
N GLU A 197 -5.24 -26.70 -1.91
CA GLU A 197 -6.63 -26.62 -2.40
C GLU A 197 -7.17 -25.19 -2.39
N ILE A 198 -6.58 -24.33 -1.55
CA ILE A 198 -6.92 -22.92 -1.41
C ILE A 198 -5.66 -22.05 -1.47
N GLN A 199 -5.84 -20.81 -1.93
CA GLN A 199 -4.75 -19.85 -2.03
C GLN A 199 -5.05 -18.62 -1.18
N VAL A 200 -4.13 -18.29 -0.27
CA VAL A 200 -4.19 -17.05 0.49
C VAL A 200 -3.81 -15.89 -0.42
N GLN A 201 -4.69 -14.90 -0.54
CA GLN A 201 -4.46 -13.70 -1.35
C GLN A 201 -3.96 -12.52 -0.50
N GLY A 202 -4.29 -12.51 0.79
CA GLY A 202 -3.79 -11.52 1.73
C GLY A 202 -4.49 -11.51 3.08
N THR A 203 -4.01 -10.67 3.99
CA THR A 203 -4.51 -10.52 5.35
C THR A 203 -5.32 -9.24 5.52
N LEU A 204 -6.38 -9.31 6.33
CA LEU A 204 -7.21 -8.15 6.64
C LEU A 204 -6.40 -7.11 7.43
N SER A 205 -6.40 -5.87 6.96
CA SER A 205 -5.74 -4.72 7.62
C SER A 205 -6.74 -3.68 8.14
N GLY A 206 -7.94 -3.62 7.57
CA GLY A 206 -8.99 -2.72 8.03
C GLY A 206 -10.32 -2.96 7.34
N ILE A 207 -11.36 -2.31 7.84
CA ILE A 207 -12.71 -2.30 7.26
C ILE A 207 -13.11 -0.84 7.04
N ILE A 208 -13.67 -0.56 5.87
CA ILE A 208 -14.29 0.72 5.55
C ILE A 208 -15.78 0.44 5.33
N ARG A 209 -16.62 1.11 6.12
CA ARG A 209 -18.07 1.07 5.98
C ARG A 209 -18.58 2.47 5.71
N LYS A 210 -19.41 2.58 4.68
CA LYS A 210 -20.13 3.79 4.35
C LYS A 210 -21.57 3.64 4.83
N TYR A 211 -22.01 4.56 5.69
CA TYR A 211 -23.43 4.76 5.97
C TYR A 211 -23.91 5.90 5.06
N ASN A 212 -25.12 5.76 4.53
CA ASN A 212 -25.76 6.83 3.77
C ASN A 212 -26.33 7.87 4.73
#